data_AF-A0A2N2JI24-F1
#
_entry.id   AF-A0A2N2JI24-F1
#
_cell.length_a   1.000
_cell.length_b   1.000
_cell.length_c   1.000
_cell.angle_alpha   90.00
_cell.angle_beta   90.00
_cell.angle_gamma   90.00
#
_symmetry.space_group_name_H-M   'P 1'
#
loop_
_entity.id
_entity.type
_entity.pdbx_description
1 polymer ?
#
loop_
_entity_poly.entity_id
_entity_poly.type
_entity_poly.pdbx_seq_one_letter_code
_entity_poly.pdbx_strand_id
1 'polypeptide(L)'
;MLTGDLARASVRNGVVRPRWVDVTDPGLEAEAERLVGLFARHVGEADGALDEAIADHIGDSTDFATQRGLAKLLRDTATFEMRAARPPEDIRRVVFDLAARRGVWPVRPGGEGGFAAREGILAEAAAALEITAAEVEEGLFADLSSAARLTGFERPSARELLERYNLALAQAVLLKAREVRIELLKITPARARQLFRFIKFRGLMHRAERTKKGFRLVLDGPLSLLRQTNRYGLQMAQFLPGLALCERWSLEADVVWGKQRTPCRFLVDDAQGLVSRAKDTGTWVSEEERHLEATWAATETPWRLEREARIIDLDGRDVLTPDYVLRHPDGREAFLDIVWFWKKQSFARRLELLKKAGPPNLIVAVATRMNADRSDPEVGSASVYPFKGVIVPKKLITIAEAVATLAPEAG
;
A
#
# COMPACT_ATOMS: atom_id res chain seq x y z
N MET A 1 3.63 8.26 -1.89
CA MET A 1 4.31 7.85 -3.15
C MET A 1 4.11 8.91 -4.21
N LEU A 2 5.09 9.13 -5.09
CA LEU A 2 4.94 10.04 -6.22
C LEU A 2 4.12 9.38 -7.34
N THR A 3 3.34 10.17 -8.06
CA THR A 3 2.44 9.72 -9.14
C THR A 3 2.53 10.65 -10.34
N GLY A 4 2.28 10.10 -11.54
CA GLY A 4 2.08 10.90 -12.75
C GLY A 4 3.28 11.76 -13.15
N ASP A 5 3.04 13.06 -13.28
CA ASP A 5 3.97 14.12 -13.69
C ASP A 5 5.09 14.39 -12.66
N LEU A 6 4.92 13.95 -11.40
CA LEU A 6 5.93 14.10 -10.35
C LEU A 6 7.03 13.03 -10.39
N ALA A 7 6.86 12.00 -11.23
CA ALA A 7 7.84 10.94 -11.39
C ALA A 7 9.00 11.41 -12.28
N ARG A 8 9.92 12.21 -11.72
CA ARG A 8 11.07 12.77 -12.44
C ARG A 8 12.05 11.67 -12.84
N ALA A 9 12.00 11.24 -14.09
CA ALA A 9 12.95 10.30 -14.67
C ALA A 9 13.28 10.61 -16.13
N SER A 10 14.46 10.21 -16.57
CA SER A 10 14.89 10.28 -17.97
C SER A 10 15.08 8.87 -18.53
N VAL A 11 14.92 8.71 -19.84
CA VAL A 11 15.24 7.44 -20.52
C VAL A 11 16.55 7.61 -21.28
N ARG A 12 17.52 6.74 -21.03
CA ARG A 12 18.78 6.65 -21.78
C ARG A 12 19.04 5.19 -22.14
N ASN A 13 19.26 4.90 -23.43
CA ASN A 13 19.52 3.54 -23.94
C ASN A 13 18.48 2.50 -23.46
N GLY A 14 17.20 2.87 -23.47
CA GLY A 14 16.10 2.00 -23.02
C GLY A 14 16.04 1.77 -21.50
N VAL A 15 16.81 2.52 -20.71
CA VAL A 15 16.81 2.44 -19.24
C VAL A 15 16.20 3.71 -18.64
N VAL A 16 15.18 3.54 -17.80
CA VAL A 16 14.60 4.62 -16.98
C VAL A 16 15.54 4.94 -15.83
N ARG A 17 15.95 6.20 -15.71
CA ARG A 17 16.81 6.72 -14.65
C ARG A 17 16.08 7.83 -13.89
N PRO A 18 15.62 7.57 -12.67
CA PRO A 18 15.11 8.60 -11.79
C PRO A 18 16.14 9.72 -11.61
N ARG A 19 15.66 10.96 -11.46
CA ARG A 19 16.48 12.10 -11.10
C ARG A 19 16.57 12.16 -9.58
N TRP A 20 17.47 11.36 -9.02
CA TRP A 20 17.76 11.35 -7.59
C TRP A 20 18.18 12.73 -7.12
N VAL A 21 17.85 13.06 -5.88
CA VAL A 21 18.34 14.23 -5.19
C VAL A 21 19.48 13.86 -4.25
N ASP A 22 20.45 14.76 -4.08
CA ASP A 22 21.43 14.65 -3.03
C ASP A 22 20.78 15.06 -1.70
N VAL A 23 20.72 14.11 -0.77
CA VAL A 23 20.10 14.33 0.56
C VAL A 23 20.98 15.19 1.49
N THR A 24 22.20 15.49 1.08
CA THR A 24 23.16 16.35 1.79
C THR A 24 23.30 17.74 1.18
N ASP A 25 22.56 18.03 0.10
CA ASP A 25 22.55 19.34 -0.52
C ASP A 25 21.89 20.37 0.41
N PRO A 26 22.61 21.44 0.82
CA PRO A 26 22.07 22.42 1.78
C PRO A 26 20.86 23.20 1.25
N GLY A 27 20.76 23.40 -0.08
CA GLY A 27 19.64 24.10 -0.69
C GLY A 27 18.36 23.28 -0.64
N LEU A 28 18.46 21.99 -0.95
CA LEU A 28 17.36 21.03 -0.85
C LEU A 28 16.97 20.75 0.60
N GLU A 29 17.93 20.70 1.53
CA GLU A 29 17.66 20.57 2.95
C GLU A 29 16.83 21.75 3.44
N ALA A 30 17.30 22.99 3.20
CA ALA A 30 16.57 24.19 3.56
C ALA A 30 15.19 24.27 2.89
N GLU A 31 15.05 23.76 1.67
CA GLU A 31 13.76 23.69 0.98
C GLU A 31 12.79 22.70 1.62
N ALA A 32 13.27 21.52 1.98
CA ALA A 32 12.48 20.54 2.71
C ALA A 32 12.06 21.07 4.09
N GLU A 33 12.95 21.77 4.81
CA GLU A 33 12.60 22.43 6.09
C GLU A 33 11.51 23.49 5.90
N ARG A 34 11.62 24.34 4.87
CA ARG A 34 10.59 25.34 4.56
C ARG A 34 9.23 24.72 4.32
N LEU A 35 9.15 23.64 3.54
CA LEU A 35 7.90 22.94 3.26
C LEU A 35 7.32 22.26 4.50
N VAL A 36 8.15 21.61 5.34
CA VAL A 36 7.69 21.04 6.61
C VAL A 36 7.14 22.15 7.53
N GLY A 37 7.86 23.27 7.63
CA GLY A 37 7.42 24.44 8.39
C GLY A 37 6.14 25.07 7.84
N LEU A 38 5.95 25.08 6.52
CA LEU A 38 4.74 25.54 5.86
C LEU A 38 3.53 24.71 6.29
N PHE A 39 3.61 23.37 6.20
CA PHE A 39 2.55 22.48 6.68
C PHE A 39 2.27 22.67 8.18
N ALA A 40 3.33 22.83 9.00
CA ALA A 40 3.18 23.03 10.43
C ALA A 40 2.41 24.31 10.80
N ARG A 41 2.61 25.41 10.06
CA ARG A 41 1.89 26.68 10.27
C ARG A 41 0.42 26.63 9.85
N HIS A 42 0.05 25.71 8.96
CA HIS A 42 -1.31 25.58 8.43
C HIS A 42 -2.13 24.48 9.16
N VAL A 43 -1.59 23.87 10.22
CA VAL A 43 -2.41 22.98 11.06
C VAL A 43 -3.53 23.80 11.71
N GLY A 44 -4.78 23.39 11.47
CA GLY A 44 -5.99 24.10 11.87
C GLY A 44 -6.64 24.88 10.72
N GLU A 45 -5.89 25.19 9.66
CA GLU A 45 -6.37 25.93 8.49
C GLU A 45 -7.04 25.01 7.46
N ALA A 46 -7.81 25.63 6.55
CA ALA A 46 -8.46 24.94 5.44
C ALA A 46 -7.43 24.44 4.41
N ASP A 47 -7.71 23.30 3.79
CA ASP A 47 -6.86 22.67 2.77
C ASP A 47 -6.63 23.59 1.56
N GLY A 48 -7.63 24.40 1.20
CA GLY A 48 -7.52 25.42 0.15
C GLY A 48 -6.47 26.50 0.47
N ALA A 49 -6.39 26.95 1.72
CA ALA A 49 -5.38 27.92 2.15
C ALA A 49 -3.97 27.30 2.13
N LEU A 50 -3.85 26.02 2.51
CA LEU A 50 -2.60 25.28 2.37
C LEU A 50 -2.20 25.13 0.89
N ASP A 51 -3.16 24.84 0.01
CA ASP A 51 -2.92 24.72 -1.44
C ASP A 51 -2.42 26.04 -2.04
N GLU A 52 -3.03 27.16 -1.68
CA GLU A 52 -2.57 28.50 -2.06
C GLU A 52 -1.16 28.77 -1.54
N ALA A 53 -0.90 28.52 -0.25
CA ALA A 53 0.42 28.73 0.33
C ALA A 53 1.51 27.87 -0.33
N ILE A 54 1.20 26.62 -0.69
CA ILE A 54 2.11 25.75 -1.44
C ILE A 54 2.35 26.29 -2.85
N ALA A 55 1.30 26.75 -3.54
CA ALA A 55 1.41 27.32 -4.86
C ALA A 55 2.28 28.59 -4.86
N ASP A 56 2.06 29.49 -3.91
CA ASP A 56 2.83 30.73 -3.72
C ASP A 56 4.30 30.44 -3.39
N HIS A 57 4.55 29.45 -2.52
CA HIS A 57 5.91 29.02 -2.16
C HIS A 57 6.68 28.45 -3.35
N ILE A 58 5.99 27.72 -4.23
CA ILE A 58 6.61 27.14 -5.43
C ILE A 58 6.85 28.21 -6.49
N GLY A 59 5.86 29.10 -6.71
CA GLY A 59 5.93 30.20 -7.67
C GLY A 59 6.45 29.78 -9.05
N ASP A 60 7.33 30.62 -9.61
CA ASP A 60 7.99 30.39 -10.90
C ASP A 60 9.34 29.63 -10.79
N SER A 61 9.55 28.90 -9.69
CA SER A 61 10.79 28.15 -9.44
C SER A 61 11.09 27.13 -10.55
N THR A 62 12.35 27.04 -10.98
CA THR A 62 12.78 26.02 -11.94
C THR A 62 12.74 24.59 -11.39
N ASP A 63 12.68 24.44 -10.07
CA ASP A 63 12.64 23.16 -9.36
C ASP A 63 11.23 22.75 -8.89
N PHE A 64 10.18 23.38 -9.45
CA PHE A 64 8.79 23.15 -9.10
C PHE A 64 8.40 21.66 -9.01
N ALA A 65 8.95 20.80 -9.87
CA ALA A 65 8.63 19.37 -9.85
C ALA A 65 9.14 18.66 -8.59
N THR A 66 10.30 19.05 -8.06
CA THR A 66 10.84 18.52 -6.80
C THR A 66 9.98 19.02 -5.64
N GLN A 67 9.72 20.33 -5.59
CA GLN A 67 8.94 20.97 -4.52
C GLN A 67 7.52 20.40 -4.45
N ARG A 68 6.83 20.27 -5.60
CA ARG A 68 5.51 19.59 -5.68
C ARG A 68 5.58 18.15 -5.18
N GLY A 69 6.65 17.44 -5.49
CA GLY A 69 6.84 16.07 -5.01
C GLY A 69 7.06 15.99 -3.50
N LEU A 70 7.86 16.88 -2.91
CA LEU A 70 8.05 16.98 -1.45
C LEU A 70 6.75 17.35 -0.74
N ALA A 71 6.04 18.38 -1.22
CA ALA A 71 4.74 18.80 -0.70
C ALA A 71 3.71 17.66 -0.77
N LYS A 72 3.69 16.92 -1.89
CA LYS A 72 2.84 15.73 -2.01
C LYS A 72 3.16 14.67 -0.94
N LEU A 73 4.43 14.41 -0.66
CA LEU A 73 4.82 13.40 0.34
C LEU A 73 4.40 13.81 1.75
N LEU A 74 4.44 15.10 2.07
CA LEU A 74 3.89 15.62 3.33
C LEU A 74 2.37 15.44 3.36
N ARG A 75 1.67 15.81 2.29
CA ARG A 75 0.21 15.67 2.18
C ARG A 75 -0.27 14.22 2.23
N ASP A 76 0.48 13.28 1.67
CA ASP A 76 0.18 11.83 1.75
C ASP A 76 0.14 11.33 3.21
N THR A 77 0.76 12.04 4.15
CA THR A 77 0.75 11.73 5.60
C THR A 77 -0.17 12.64 6.41
N ALA A 78 -0.83 13.60 5.77
CA ALA A 78 -1.69 14.57 6.42
C ALA A 78 -3.11 14.02 6.64
N THR A 79 -3.73 14.44 7.73
CA THR A 79 -5.12 14.12 8.08
C THR A 79 -5.96 15.39 7.96
N PHE A 80 -7.10 15.26 7.30
CA PHE A 80 -8.04 16.37 7.09
C PHE A 80 -9.40 16.00 7.65
N GLU A 81 -10.05 16.94 8.30
CA GLU A 81 -11.38 16.76 8.87
C GLU A 81 -12.34 17.83 8.35
N MET A 82 -13.52 17.41 7.93
CA MET A 82 -14.64 18.32 7.73
C MET A 82 -15.15 18.77 9.10
N ARG A 83 -15.32 20.08 9.29
CA ARG A 83 -15.90 20.67 10.51
C ARG A 83 -17.11 21.52 10.14
N ALA A 84 -18.27 21.13 10.64
CA ALA A 84 -19.51 21.90 10.55
C ALA A 84 -20.39 21.60 11.76
N ALA A 85 -21.12 22.59 12.26
CA ALA A 85 -22.02 22.44 13.41
C ALA A 85 -23.27 21.59 13.08
N ARG A 86 -23.65 21.52 11.80
CA ARG A 86 -24.73 20.68 11.25
C ARG A 86 -24.29 20.14 9.89
N PRO A 87 -24.95 19.09 9.34
CA PRO A 87 -24.66 18.61 7.98
C PRO A 87 -24.73 19.77 6.97
N PRO A 88 -23.68 20.00 6.14
CA PRO A 88 -23.63 21.12 5.19
C PRO A 88 -24.84 21.19 4.23
N GLU A 89 -25.40 20.04 3.87
CA GLU A 89 -26.62 19.95 3.06
C GLU A 89 -27.86 20.54 3.75
N ASP A 90 -28.00 20.35 5.07
CA ASP A 90 -29.10 20.91 5.86
C ASP A 90 -28.93 22.42 6.00
N ILE A 91 -27.70 22.88 6.24
CA ILE A 91 -27.36 24.30 6.32
C ILE A 91 -27.72 24.99 5.00
N ARG A 92 -27.26 24.44 3.86
CA ARG A 92 -27.56 24.96 2.52
C ARG A 92 -29.06 24.99 2.23
N ARG A 93 -29.79 23.93 2.58
CA ARG A 93 -31.24 23.86 2.38
C ARG A 93 -31.95 25.02 3.10
N VAL A 94 -31.68 25.21 4.39
CA VAL A 94 -32.32 26.28 5.18
C VAL A 94 -31.95 27.66 4.65
N VAL A 95 -30.66 27.92 4.41
CA VAL A 95 -30.19 29.23 3.93
C VAL A 95 -30.78 29.57 2.57
N PHE A 96 -30.77 28.62 1.62
CA PHE A 96 -31.26 28.86 0.26
C PHE A 96 -32.77 28.96 0.19
N ASP A 97 -33.51 28.19 1.00
CA ASP A 97 -34.97 28.32 1.10
C ASP A 97 -35.39 29.69 1.66
N LEU A 98 -34.70 30.16 2.72
CA LEU A 98 -34.94 31.50 3.29
C LEU A 98 -34.62 32.61 2.30
N ALA A 99 -33.49 32.50 1.59
CA ALA A 99 -33.10 33.45 0.56
C ALA A 99 -34.13 33.52 -0.58
N ALA A 100 -34.64 32.36 -1.03
CA ALA A 100 -35.66 32.29 -2.07
C ALA A 100 -36.99 32.92 -1.64
N ARG A 101 -37.46 32.63 -0.42
CA ARG A 101 -38.72 33.20 0.12
C ARG A 101 -38.68 34.72 0.27
N ARG A 102 -37.53 35.26 0.66
CA ARG A 102 -37.35 36.71 0.86
C ARG A 102 -37.22 37.47 -0.46
N GLY A 103 -37.04 36.79 -1.59
CA GLY A 103 -36.99 37.42 -2.91
C GLY A 103 -35.82 38.41 -3.10
N VAL A 104 -34.75 38.28 -2.31
CA VAL A 104 -33.61 39.23 -2.26
C VAL A 104 -32.65 39.05 -3.45
N TRP A 105 -33.13 38.51 -4.57
CA TRP A 105 -32.31 38.21 -5.72
C TRP A 105 -32.52 39.22 -6.85
N PRO A 106 -31.45 39.80 -7.45
CA PRO A 106 -30.04 39.65 -7.07
C PRO A 106 -29.64 40.57 -5.91
N VAL A 107 -28.82 40.06 -4.98
CA VAL A 107 -28.19 40.89 -3.94
C VAL A 107 -27.17 41.80 -4.63
N ARG A 108 -27.46 43.11 -4.67
CA ARG A 108 -26.54 44.12 -5.25
C ARG A 108 -25.98 45.01 -4.14
N PRO A 109 -24.67 45.32 -4.15
CA PRO A 109 -24.13 46.38 -3.30
C PRO A 109 -24.88 47.69 -3.56
N GLY A 110 -25.54 48.25 -2.54
CA GLY A 110 -26.28 49.52 -2.64
C GLY A 110 -27.72 49.46 -3.18
N GLY A 111 -28.30 48.27 -3.43
CA GLY A 111 -29.73 48.14 -3.72
C GLY A 111 -30.60 48.20 -2.45
N GLU A 112 -31.91 48.46 -2.57
CA GLU A 112 -32.86 48.35 -1.45
C GLU A 112 -32.82 46.92 -0.88
N GLY A 113 -32.17 46.76 0.28
CA GLY A 113 -31.92 45.47 0.94
C GLY A 113 -30.44 45.13 1.18
N GLY A 114 -29.52 45.56 0.29
CA GLY A 114 -28.06 45.48 0.44
C GLY A 114 -27.48 44.20 1.08
N PHE A 115 -26.32 44.34 1.76
CA PHE A 115 -25.71 43.28 2.57
C PHE A 115 -26.52 42.93 3.83
N ALA A 116 -27.37 43.86 4.31
CA ALA A 116 -28.24 43.66 5.46
C ALA A 116 -29.22 42.48 5.26
N ALA A 117 -29.66 42.25 4.01
CA ALA A 117 -30.51 41.11 3.70
C ALA A 117 -29.76 39.77 3.77
N ARG A 118 -28.46 39.72 3.45
CA ARG A 118 -27.62 38.52 3.63
C ARG A 118 -27.46 38.18 5.11
N GLU A 119 -27.03 39.16 5.90
CA GLU A 119 -26.83 38.97 7.35
C GLU A 119 -28.13 38.54 8.06
N GLY A 120 -29.27 39.12 7.66
CA GLY A 120 -30.59 38.72 8.14
C GLY A 120 -30.94 37.28 7.80
N ILE A 121 -30.67 36.81 6.57
CA ILE A 121 -30.89 35.41 6.17
C ILE A 121 -30.00 34.46 6.99
N LEU A 122 -28.73 34.80 7.18
CA LEU A 122 -27.80 33.96 7.96
C LEU A 122 -28.21 33.91 9.44
N ALA A 123 -28.66 35.01 10.02
CA ALA A 123 -29.17 35.05 11.39
C ALA A 123 -30.47 34.25 11.58
N GLU A 124 -31.38 34.31 10.61
CA GLU A 124 -32.62 33.53 10.62
C GLU A 124 -32.33 32.03 10.44
N ALA A 125 -31.42 31.67 9.53
CA ALA A 125 -30.96 30.30 9.35
C ALA A 125 -30.28 29.76 10.62
N ALA A 126 -29.45 30.58 11.27
CA ALA A 126 -28.79 30.27 12.52
C ALA A 126 -29.81 29.94 13.64
N ALA A 127 -30.84 30.77 13.78
CA ALA A 127 -31.93 30.51 14.73
C ALA A 127 -32.69 29.21 14.41
N ALA A 128 -32.98 28.95 13.13
CA ALA A 128 -33.70 27.73 12.71
C ALA A 128 -32.89 26.44 12.91
N LEU A 129 -31.56 26.53 12.83
CA LEU A 129 -30.63 25.39 12.95
C LEU A 129 -30.03 25.24 14.36
N GLU A 130 -30.35 26.17 15.27
CA GLU A 130 -29.82 26.25 16.64
C GLU A 130 -28.28 26.32 16.68
N ILE A 131 -27.70 27.12 15.77
CA ILE A 131 -26.26 27.39 15.67
C ILE A 131 -26.04 28.89 15.50
N THR A 132 -24.80 29.36 15.48
CA THR A 132 -24.47 30.77 15.25
C THR A 132 -24.45 31.11 13.75
N ALA A 133 -24.64 32.40 13.40
CA ALA A 133 -24.55 32.85 12.02
C ALA A 133 -23.16 32.60 11.40
N ALA A 134 -22.09 32.68 12.20
CA ALA A 134 -20.75 32.31 11.78
C ALA A 134 -20.65 30.80 11.45
N GLU A 135 -21.23 29.93 12.28
CA GLU A 135 -21.26 28.48 12.03
C GLU A 135 -22.12 28.12 10.81
N VAL A 136 -23.19 28.86 10.53
CA VAL A 136 -23.94 28.74 9.28
C VAL A 136 -23.03 29.09 8.10
N GLU A 137 -22.36 30.24 8.15
CA GLU A 137 -21.50 30.73 7.07
C GLU A 137 -20.34 29.78 6.78
N GLU A 138 -19.62 29.34 7.81
CA GLU A 138 -18.53 28.36 7.70
C GLU A 138 -19.04 26.98 7.24
N GLY A 139 -20.24 26.58 7.67
CA GLY A 139 -20.81 25.26 7.41
C GLY A 139 -21.41 25.07 6.01
N LEU A 140 -21.68 26.15 5.25
CA LEU A 140 -22.33 26.09 3.94
C LEU A 140 -21.62 25.15 2.94
N PHE A 141 -20.28 25.17 2.93
CA PHE A 141 -19.45 24.43 1.98
C PHE A 141 -18.34 23.62 2.66
N ALA A 142 -18.50 23.30 3.94
CA ALA A 142 -17.52 22.55 4.72
C ALA A 142 -17.28 21.13 4.18
N ASP A 143 -18.20 20.58 3.37
CA ASP A 143 -18.08 19.29 2.68
C ASP A 143 -17.19 19.32 1.44
N LEU A 144 -16.77 20.50 0.96
CA LEU A 144 -15.78 20.60 -0.10
C LEU A 144 -14.39 20.20 0.41
N SER A 145 -13.61 19.51 -0.43
CA SER A 145 -12.26 19.08 -0.05
C SER A 145 -11.35 20.24 0.35
N SER A 146 -11.47 21.39 -0.33
CA SER A 146 -10.70 22.61 -0.01
C SER A 146 -11.10 23.24 1.33
N ALA A 147 -12.28 22.94 1.87
CA ALA A 147 -12.73 23.46 3.16
C ALA A 147 -12.34 22.54 4.33
N ALA A 148 -11.94 21.29 4.05
CA ALA A 148 -11.48 20.38 5.08
C ALA A 148 -10.25 20.96 5.80
N ARG A 149 -10.21 20.87 7.13
CA ARG A 149 -9.14 21.46 7.93
C ARG A 149 -8.02 20.47 8.15
N LEU A 150 -6.78 20.91 7.96
CA LEU A 150 -5.59 20.11 8.29
C LEU A 150 -5.51 19.91 9.81
N THR A 151 -5.64 18.68 10.29
CA THR A 151 -5.59 18.36 11.73
C THR A 151 -4.22 17.90 12.20
N GLY A 152 -3.44 17.32 11.29
CA GLY A 152 -2.11 16.81 11.59
C GLY A 152 -1.44 16.25 10.36
N PHE A 153 -0.14 15.99 10.47
CA PHE A 153 0.66 15.30 9.48
C PHE A 153 1.90 14.75 10.17
N GLU A 154 2.59 13.80 9.53
CA GLU A 154 3.90 13.38 10.02
C GLU A 154 4.91 14.50 9.79
N ARG A 155 5.71 14.84 10.82
CA ARG A 155 6.72 15.90 10.75
C ARG A 155 8.12 15.31 10.59
N PRO A 156 8.54 14.90 9.37
CA PRO A 156 9.89 14.40 9.13
C PRO A 156 10.92 15.51 9.30
N SER A 157 12.17 15.15 9.60
CA SER A 157 13.28 16.09 9.35
C SER A 157 13.46 16.30 7.84
N ALA A 158 14.12 17.39 7.43
CA ALA A 158 14.38 17.67 6.03
C ALA A 158 15.10 16.52 5.33
N ARG A 159 16.16 16.00 5.95
CA ARG A 159 16.87 14.81 5.47
C ARG A 159 15.93 13.62 5.29
N GLU A 160 15.04 13.37 6.24
CA GLU A 160 14.09 12.25 6.14
C GLU A 160 13.11 12.43 4.98
N LEU A 161 12.68 13.67 4.71
CA LEU A 161 11.79 13.98 3.59
C LEU A 161 12.50 13.77 2.23
N LEU A 162 13.76 14.19 2.11
CA LEU A 162 14.57 13.98 0.91
C LEU A 162 14.86 12.48 0.67
N GLU A 163 15.15 11.73 1.73
CA GLU A 163 15.30 10.27 1.68
C GLU A 163 14.00 9.59 1.20
N ARG A 164 12.85 10.00 1.74
CA ARG A 164 11.53 9.53 1.27
C ARG A 164 11.27 9.89 -0.18
N TYR A 165 11.72 11.06 -0.62
CA TYR A 165 11.57 11.51 -2.00
C TYR A 165 12.31 10.60 -2.98
N ASN A 166 13.57 10.26 -2.70
CA ASN A 166 14.32 9.30 -3.51
C ASN A 166 13.64 7.93 -3.54
N LEU A 167 13.21 7.39 -2.39
CA LEU A 167 12.45 6.14 -2.37
C LEU A 167 11.16 6.24 -3.22
N ALA A 168 10.43 7.35 -3.09
CA ALA A 168 9.18 7.57 -3.81
C ALA A 168 9.37 7.74 -5.33
N LEU A 169 10.50 8.26 -5.80
CA LEU A 169 10.86 8.29 -7.21
C LEU A 169 11.01 6.86 -7.78
N ALA A 170 11.72 5.99 -7.06
CA ALA A 170 11.88 4.60 -7.45
C ALA A 170 10.52 3.87 -7.48
N GLN A 171 9.69 4.09 -6.46
CA GLN A 171 8.34 3.55 -6.38
C GLN A 171 7.47 4.02 -7.56
N ALA A 172 7.56 5.29 -7.95
CA ALA A 172 6.81 5.83 -9.07
C ALA A 172 7.16 5.16 -10.41
N VAL A 173 8.42 4.73 -10.58
CA VAL A 173 8.82 3.91 -11.74
C VAL A 173 8.22 2.51 -11.65
N LEU A 174 8.26 1.89 -10.48
CA LEU A 174 7.70 0.55 -10.26
C LEU A 174 6.17 0.49 -10.38
N LEU A 175 5.45 1.60 -10.24
CA LEU A 175 4.01 1.67 -10.56
C LEU A 175 3.71 1.25 -12.01
N LYS A 176 4.71 1.29 -12.90
CA LYS A 176 4.61 0.90 -14.31
C LYS A 176 5.33 -0.42 -14.61
N ALA A 177 5.80 -1.15 -13.60
CA ALA A 177 6.46 -2.43 -13.75
C ALA A 177 5.47 -3.55 -14.10
N ARG A 178 5.96 -4.51 -14.89
CA ARG A 178 5.26 -5.74 -15.25
C ARG A 178 5.85 -6.95 -14.57
N GLU A 179 7.17 -7.01 -14.51
CA GLU A 179 7.95 -8.05 -13.84
C GLU A 179 9.10 -7.36 -13.12
N VAL A 180 9.45 -7.87 -11.94
CA VAL A 180 10.56 -7.38 -11.12
C VAL A 180 11.45 -8.56 -10.78
N ARG A 181 12.74 -8.47 -11.11
CA ARG A 181 13.78 -9.45 -10.81
C ARG A 181 14.69 -8.87 -9.74
N ILE A 182 14.99 -9.66 -8.71
CA ILE A 182 15.74 -9.21 -7.54
C ILE A 182 16.87 -10.18 -7.29
N GLU A 183 18.06 -9.67 -7.07
CA GLU A 183 19.14 -10.46 -6.46
C GLU A 183 19.37 -9.97 -5.04
N LEU A 184 19.31 -10.90 -4.08
CA LEU A 184 19.62 -10.68 -2.67
C LEU A 184 20.93 -11.37 -2.35
N LEU A 185 21.89 -10.60 -1.87
CA LEU A 185 23.18 -11.10 -1.42
C LEU A 185 23.29 -10.91 0.10
N LYS A 186 23.95 -11.83 0.80
CA LYS A 186 24.25 -11.72 2.22
C LYS A 186 23.01 -11.43 3.10
N ILE A 187 21.91 -12.15 2.86
CA ILE A 187 20.67 -11.97 3.64
C ILE A 187 20.62 -12.95 4.82
N THR A 188 20.31 -12.43 6.01
CA THR A 188 20.08 -13.28 7.20
C THR A 188 18.77 -14.05 7.05
N PRO A 189 18.64 -15.25 7.65
CA PRO A 189 17.38 -16.00 7.64
C PRO A 189 16.20 -15.18 8.14
N ALA A 190 16.38 -14.38 9.20
CA ALA A 190 15.34 -13.51 9.74
C ALA A 190 14.85 -12.47 8.72
N ARG A 191 15.78 -11.79 8.01
CA ARG A 191 15.42 -10.80 6.99
C ARG A 191 14.76 -11.45 5.77
N ALA A 192 15.24 -12.63 5.35
CA ALA A 192 14.62 -13.38 4.26
C ALA A 192 13.17 -13.73 4.58
N ARG A 193 12.92 -14.28 5.78
CA ARG A 193 11.56 -14.56 6.28
C ARG A 193 10.67 -13.33 6.24
N GLN A 194 11.18 -12.20 6.73
CA GLN A 194 10.44 -10.95 6.71
C GLN A 194 10.09 -10.51 5.27
N LEU A 195 11.04 -10.59 4.35
CA LEU A 195 10.83 -10.19 2.95
C LEU A 195 9.79 -11.08 2.25
N PHE A 196 9.85 -12.41 2.42
CA PHE A 196 8.85 -13.33 1.86
C PHE A 196 7.45 -13.09 2.43
N ARG A 197 7.33 -12.83 3.73
CA ARG A 197 6.05 -12.39 4.33
C ARG A 197 5.55 -11.11 3.68
N PHE A 198 6.45 -10.16 3.39
CA PHE A 198 6.07 -8.90 2.74
C PHE A 198 5.58 -9.13 1.30
N ILE A 199 6.23 -10.02 0.54
CA ILE A 199 5.79 -10.42 -0.80
C ILE A 199 4.38 -11.02 -0.75
N LYS A 200 4.15 -11.97 0.18
CA LYS A 200 2.85 -12.63 0.36
C LYS A 200 1.76 -11.65 0.78
N PHE A 201 2.04 -10.77 1.74
CA PHE A 201 1.10 -9.73 2.18
C PHE A 201 0.65 -8.83 1.03
N ARG A 202 1.56 -8.49 0.10
CA ARG A 202 1.25 -7.70 -1.08
C ARG A 202 0.52 -8.48 -2.18
N GLY A 203 0.23 -9.76 -1.95
CA GLY A 203 -0.45 -10.63 -2.92
C GLY A 203 0.34 -10.84 -4.21
N LEU A 204 1.67 -10.68 -4.17
CA LEU A 204 2.53 -10.83 -5.32
C LEU A 204 2.85 -12.31 -5.55
N MET A 205 2.70 -12.77 -6.81
CA MET A 205 3.26 -14.07 -7.18
C MET A 205 4.78 -13.94 -7.20
N HIS A 206 5.46 -14.95 -6.71
CA HIS A 206 6.91 -14.98 -6.73
C HIS A 206 7.43 -16.35 -7.13
N ARG A 207 8.62 -16.33 -7.71
CA ARG A 207 9.53 -17.47 -7.78
C ARG A 207 10.80 -17.06 -7.08
N ALA A 208 11.39 -17.94 -6.28
CA ALA A 208 12.64 -17.66 -5.60
C ALA A 208 13.58 -18.86 -5.65
N GLU A 209 14.80 -18.64 -6.10
CA GLU A 209 15.85 -19.66 -6.17
C GLU A 209 16.90 -19.35 -5.10
N ARG A 210 17.25 -20.34 -4.28
CA ARG A 210 18.37 -20.20 -3.36
C ARG A 210 19.67 -20.22 -4.15
N THR A 211 20.53 -19.24 -3.90
CA THR A 211 21.88 -19.19 -4.47
C THR A 211 22.92 -19.44 -3.37
N LYS A 212 24.19 -19.65 -3.76
CA LYS A 212 25.30 -19.78 -2.80
C LYS A 212 25.45 -18.58 -1.85
N LYS A 213 24.97 -17.39 -2.25
CA LYS A 213 25.18 -16.13 -1.54
C LYS A 213 23.89 -15.46 -1.05
N GLY A 214 22.72 -16.06 -1.30
CA GLY A 214 21.42 -15.49 -0.93
C GLY A 214 20.28 -16.04 -1.80
N PHE A 215 19.50 -15.17 -2.44
CA PHE A 215 18.33 -15.56 -3.25
C PHE A 215 18.25 -14.77 -4.55
N ARG A 216 17.72 -15.40 -5.59
CA ARG A 216 17.22 -14.73 -6.79
C ARG A 216 15.71 -14.81 -6.78
N LEU A 217 15.02 -13.69 -6.93
CA LEU A 217 13.57 -13.64 -6.93
C LEU A 217 13.06 -13.05 -8.23
N VAL A 218 11.92 -13.54 -8.67
CA VAL A 218 11.11 -12.93 -9.72
C VAL A 218 9.74 -12.68 -9.13
N LEU A 219 9.35 -11.42 -9.04
CA LEU A 219 8.02 -10.98 -8.63
C LEU A 219 7.20 -10.64 -9.86
N ASP A 220 5.98 -11.17 -9.88
CA ASP A 220 5.05 -10.97 -10.98
C ASP A 220 3.61 -10.81 -10.45
N GLY A 221 2.73 -10.27 -11.29
CA GLY A 221 1.30 -10.21 -11.06
C GLY A 221 0.57 -11.42 -11.65
N PRO A 222 -0.49 -11.95 -10.99
CA PRO A 222 -1.27 -13.09 -11.51
C PRO A 222 -1.94 -12.87 -12.87
N LEU A 223 -2.01 -11.63 -13.38
CA LEU A 223 -2.56 -11.31 -14.71
C LEU A 223 -1.51 -10.96 -15.78
N SER A 224 -0.22 -10.97 -15.47
CA SER A 224 0.81 -10.43 -16.39
C SER A 224 0.91 -11.15 -17.74
N LEU A 225 0.49 -12.42 -17.81
CA LEU A 225 0.44 -13.21 -19.05
C LEU A 225 -0.75 -12.88 -19.97
N LEU A 226 -1.82 -12.25 -19.46
CA LEU A 226 -2.99 -11.89 -20.26
C LEU A 226 -3.31 -10.41 -20.05
N ARG A 227 -2.86 -9.59 -21.02
CA ARG A 227 -3.04 -8.14 -21.15
C ARG A 227 -2.09 -7.30 -20.28
N GLN A 228 -1.60 -6.23 -20.91
CA GLN A 228 -0.75 -5.17 -20.35
C GLN A 228 -1.44 -4.40 -19.20
N THR A 229 -1.83 -5.07 -18.13
CA THR A 229 -2.51 -4.44 -17.00
C THR A 229 -1.49 -4.03 -15.96
N ASN A 230 -1.39 -2.73 -15.69
CA ASN A 230 -0.55 -2.18 -14.61
C ASN A 230 -1.14 -2.48 -13.21
N ARG A 231 -1.96 -3.53 -13.07
CA ARG A 231 -2.77 -3.79 -11.86
C ARG A 231 -1.91 -4.12 -10.65
N TYR A 232 -0.70 -4.63 -10.86
CA TYR A 232 0.23 -5.04 -9.80
C TYR A 232 1.40 -4.09 -9.58
N GLY A 233 1.57 -3.07 -10.44
CA GLY A 233 2.64 -2.08 -10.27
C GLY A 233 2.56 -1.35 -8.93
N LEU A 234 1.35 -1.14 -8.40
CA LEU A 234 1.17 -0.59 -7.05
C LEU A 234 1.77 -1.50 -5.96
N GLN A 235 1.52 -2.81 -6.04
CA GLN A 235 2.04 -3.78 -5.06
C GLN A 235 3.56 -3.92 -5.18
N MET A 236 4.10 -3.92 -6.41
CA MET A 236 5.55 -3.91 -6.66
C MET A 236 6.22 -2.65 -6.11
N ALA A 237 5.61 -1.47 -6.30
CA ALA A 237 6.10 -0.22 -5.73
C ALA A 237 6.04 -0.24 -4.18
N GLN A 238 4.97 -0.78 -3.61
CA GLN A 238 4.83 -0.92 -2.16
C GLN A 238 5.75 -1.99 -1.55
N PHE A 239 6.31 -2.88 -2.37
CA PHE A 239 7.31 -3.87 -1.93
C PHE A 239 8.72 -3.27 -1.76
N LEU A 240 9.08 -2.26 -2.57
CA LEU A 240 10.42 -1.67 -2.56
C LEU A 240 10.93 -1.21 -1.18
N PRO A 241 10.11 -0.56 -0.30
CA PRO A 241 10.56 -0.21 1.04
C PRO A 241 11.03 -1.41 1.87
N GLY A 242 10.45 -2.61 1.68
CA GLY A 242 10.89 -3.82 2.37
C GLY A 242 12.20 -4.36 1.81
N LEU A 243 12.40 -4.25 0.49
CA LEU A 243 13.67 -4.60 -0.16
C LEU A 243 14.82 -3.69 0.30
N ALA A 244 14.57 -2.39 0.40
CA ALA A 244 15.55 -1.39 0.84
C ALA A 244 16.01 -1.57 2.31
N LEU A 245 15.37 -2.46 3.09
CA LEU A 245 15.86 -2.88 4.42
C LEU A 245 16.94 -3.97 4.35
N CYS A 246 17.19 -4.55 3.17
CA CYS A 246 18.25 -5.52 2.95
C CYS A 246 19.59 -4.81 2.72
N GLU A 247 20.70 -5.41 3.16
CA GLU A 247 22.02 -4.79 3.04
C GLU A 247 22.55 -4.77 1.61
N ARG A 248 22.48 -5.91 0.91
CA ARG A 248 23.01 -6.07 -0.45
C ARG A 248 21.94 -6.62 -1.38
N TRP A 249 21.49 -5.79 -2.31
CA TRP A 249 20.40 -6.13 -3.21
C TRP A 249 20.51 -5.38 -4.54
N SER A 250 19.97 -5.99 -5.58
CA SER A 250 19.72 -5.35 -6.87
C SER A 250 18.32 -5.68 -7.35
N LEU A 251 17.73 -4.76 -8.10
CA LEU A 251 16.41 -4.86 -8.68
C LEU A 251 16.47 -4.45 -10.14
N GLU A 252 15.99 -5.32 -11.01
CA GLU A 252 15.71 -5.04 -12.42
C GLU A 252 14.21 -5.19 -12.67
N ALA A 253 13.60 -4.18 -13.29
CA ALA A 253 12.18 -4.22 -13.64
C ALA A 253 11.95 -3.93 -15.11
N ASP A 254 11.05 -4.70 -15.72
CA ASP A 254 10.52 -4.39 -17.05
C ASP A 254 9.36 -3.42 -16.88
N VAL A 255 9.50 -2.20 -17.42
CA VAL A 255 8.55 -1.10 -17.24
C VAL A 255 8.07 -0.57 -18.58
N VAL A 256 6.89 0.05 -18.60
CA VAL A 256 6.44 0.88 -19.74
C VAL A 256 6.47 2.35 -19.34
N TRP A 257 7.25 3.16 -20.07
CA TRP A 257 7.54 4.54 -19.67
C TRP A 257 7.18 5.56 -20.74
N GLY A 258 6.84 6.79 -20.30
CA GLY A 258 6.50 7.92 -21.18
C GLY A 258 5.10 7.85 -21.79
N LYS A 259 4.72 8.92 -22.51
CA LYS A 259 3.39 9.06 -23.15
C LYS A 259 3.15 7.96 -24.20
N GLN A 260 4.20 7.56 -24.91
CA GLN A 260 4.16 6.50 -25.92
C GLN A 260 4.19 5.08 -25.34
N ARG A 261 4.28 4.94 -24.00
CA ARG A 261 4.32 3.65 -23.28
C ARG A 261 5.45 2.73 -23.78
N THR A 262 6.61 3.29 -24.04
CA THR A 262 7.79 2.59 -24.55
C THR A 262 8.28 1.54 -23.54
N PRO A 263 8.46 0.27 -23.93
CA PRO A 263 9.13 -0.72 -23.09
C PRO A 263 10.54 -0.27 -22.73
N CYS A 264 10.85 -0.26 -21.44
CA CYS A 264 12.14 0.15 -20.90
C CYS A 264 12.50 -0.77 -19.72
N ARG A 265 13.76 -0.69 -19.29
CA ARG A 265 14.23 -1.33 -18.07
C ARG A 265 14.42 -0.29 -16.97
N PHE A 266 14.22 -0.69 -15.74
CA PHE A 266 14.59 0.07 -14.55
C PHE A 266 15.55 -0.76 -13.73
N LEU A 267 16.70 -0.17 -13.38
CA LEU A 267 17.76 -0.80 -12.62
C LEU A 267 18.02 0.05 -11.38
N VAL A 268 17.97 -0.59 -10.21
CA VAL A 268 18.29 0.06 -8.93
C VAL A 268 18.87 -0.97 -7.97
N ASP A 269 19.86 -0.58 -7.18
CA ASP A 269 20.58 -1.43 -6.24
C ASP A 269 20.90 -0.69 -4.93
N ASP A 270 21.57 -1.40 -4.02
CA ASP A 270 21.97 -0.86 -2.72
C ASP A 270 22.86 0.39 -2.80
N ALA A 271 23.55 0.64 -3.92
CA ALA A 271 24.43 1.79 -4.07
C ALA A 271 23.68 3.12 -4.24
N GLN A 272 22.38 3.10 -4.56
CA GLN A 272 21.57 4.33 -4.61
C GLN A 272 21.21 4.87 -3.22
N GLY A 273 21.51 4.13 -2.14
CA GLY A 273 21.29 4.61 -0.77
C GLY A 273 19.81 4.87 -0.45
N LEU A 274 18.89 4.11 -1.06
CA LEU A 274 17.46 4.25 -0.79
C LEU A 274 17.17 3.89 0.67
N VAL A 275 16.75 4.89 1.46
CA VAL A 275 16.45 4.69 2.88
C VAL A 275 14.98 4.35 3.05
N SER A 276 14.72 3.20 3.68
CA SER A 276 13.39 2.82 4.11
C SER A 276 13.26 2.96 5.62
N ARG A 277 12.26 3.73 6.05
CA ARG A 277 11.80 3.78 7.45
C ARG A 277 10.57 2.91 7.69
N ALA A 278 10.31 1.94 6.79
CA ALA A 278 9.24 0.98 7.01
C ALA A 278 9.51 0.28 8.34
N LYS A 279 8.71 0.61 9.36
CA LYS A 279 8.75 -0.10 10.64
C LYS A 279 8.43 -1.55 10.34
N ASP A 280 9.24 -2.46 10.86
CA ASP A 280 8.87 -3.87 10.93
C ASP A 280 7.77 -3.97 11.98
N THR A 281 6.55 -3.54 11.64
CA THR A 281 5.46 -3.43 12.61
C THR A 281 4.99 -4.78 13.10
N GLY A 282 5.52 -5.89 12.57
CA GLY A 282 4.97 -7.21 12.82
C GLY A 282 3.55 -7.26 12.28
N THR A 283 3.35 -7.96 11.18
CA THR A 283 2.05 -8.55 10.82
C THR A 283 0.86 -7.58 10.70
N TRP A 284 0.68 -7.01 9.50
CA TRP A 284 -0.70 -6.95 9.02
C TRP A 284 -1.14 -8.40 8.77
N VAL A 285 -2.10 -8.86 9.55
CA VAL A 285 -2.76 -10.16 9.39
C VAL A 285 -4.03 -9.92 8.58
N SER A 286 -4.32 -10.75 7.57
CA SER A 286 -5.59 -10.60 6.85
C SER A 286 -6.77 -10.85 7.80
N GLU A 287 -7.95 -10.35 7.46
CA GLU A 287 -9.14 -10.60 8.29
C GLU A 287 -9.44 -12.11 8.41
N GLU A 288 -9.21 -12.85 7.33
CA GLU A 288 -9.37 -14.29 7.27
C GLU A 288 -8.33 -15.04 8.10
N GLU A 289 -7.07 -14.57 8.13
CA GLU A 289 -6.05 -15.12 9.01
C GLU A 289 -6.35 -14.82 10.48
N ARG A 290 -6.80 -13.60 10.81
CA ARG A 290 -7.26 -13.27 12.17
C ARG A 290 -8.42 -14.16 12.59
N HIS A 291 -9.37 -14.38 11.67
CA HIS A 291 -10.50 -15.26 11.91
C HIS A 291 -10.06 -16.71 12.07
N LEU A 292 -9.10 -17.19 11.27
CA LEU A 292 -8.50 -18.52 11.43
C LEU A 292 -7.88 -18.67 12.81
N GLU A 293 -7.01 -17.74 13.22
CA GLU A 293 -6.34 -17.77 14.52
C GLU A 293 -7.34 -17.75 15.68
N ALA A 294 -8.34 -16.86 15.63
CA ALA A 294 -9.39 -16.77 16.65
C ALA A 294 -10.24 -18.04 16.72
N THR A 295 -10.64 -18.59 15.57
CA THR A 295 -11.45 -19.82 15.52
C THR A 295 -10.63 -21.04 15.92
N TRP A 296 -9.33 -21.08 15.61
CA TRP A 296 -8.43 -22.14 16.02
C TRP A 296 -8.27 -22.17 17.54
N ALA A 297 -8.08 -21.00 18.16
CA ALA A 297 -7.99 -20.89 19.62
C ALA A 297 -9.27 -21.34 20.35
N ALA A 298 -10.43 -21.18 19.73
CA ALA A 298 -11.73 -21.66 20.24
C ALA A 298 -12.05 -23.13 19.87
N THR A 299 -11.22 -23.78 19.07
CA THR A 299 -11.44 -25.18 18.66
C THR A 299 -10.79 -26.12 19.66
N GLU A 300 -11.53 -27.08 20.20
CA GLU A 300 -10.97 -28.18 21.00
C GLU A 300 -10.16 -29.12 20.11
N THR A 301 -8.84 -28.97 20.14
CA THR A 301 -7.91 -29.78 19.35
C THR A 301 -6.55 -29.87 20.03
N PRO A 302 -5.84 -31.01 19.95
CA PRO A 302 -4.44 -31.08 20.38
C PRO A 302 -3.50 -30.30 19.45
N TRP A 303 -3.91 -30.00 18.22
CA TRP A 303 -3.10 -29.30 17.23
C TRP A 303 -2.91 -27.81 17.57
N ARG A 304 -1.66 -27.37 17.66
CA ARG A 304 -1.28 -25.96 17.78
C ARG A 304 -1.05 -25.36 16.40
N LEU A 305 -1.60 -24.18 16.14
CA LEU A 305 -1.33 -23.39 14.94
C LEU A 305 -0.28 -22.33 15.25
N GLU A 306 0.89 -22.43 14.63
CA GLU A 306 2.01 -21.53 14.88
C GLU A 306 2.44 -20.80 13.61
N ARG A 307 2.66 -19.48 13.72
CA ARG A 307 3.25 -18.69 12.63
C ARG A 307 4.75 -18.90 12.61
N GLU A 308 5.21 -19.76 11.71
CA GLU A 308 6.64 -19.98 11.48
C GLU A 308 6.96 -19.82 10.00
N ALA A 309 7.66 -18.74 9.65
CA ALA A 309 8.11 -18.51 8.28
C ALA A 309 9.30 -19.44 7.97
N ARG A 310 9.10 -20.74 7.78
CA ARG A 310 10.17 -21.61 7.28
C ARG A 310 10.44 -21.31 5.81
N ILE A 311 11.70 -21.40 5.39
CA ILE A 311 12.10 -21.27 3.99
C ILE A 311 12.52 -22.66 3.53
N ILE A 312 11.67 -23.30 2.73
CA ILE A 312 11.87 -24.67 2.23
C ILE A 312 12.29 -24.57 0.76
N ASP A 313 13.43 -25.17 0.43
CA ASP A 313 13.93 -25.21 -0.94
C ASP A 313 13.21 -26.30 -1.74
N LEU A 314 12.73 -25.98 -2.95
CA LEU A 314 12.00 -26.90 -3.83
C LEU A 314 12.94 -27.41 -4.95
N ASP A 315 14.01 -28.08 -4.54
CA ASP A 315 15.10 -28.58 -5.40
C ASP A 315 15.77 -27.50 -6.26
N GLY A 316 16.02 -26.33 -5.69
CA GLY A 316 16.66 -25.20 -6.37
C GLY A 316 15.81 -24.55 -7.46
N ARG A 317 14.56 -24.99 -7.67
CA ARG A 317 13.64 -24.46 -8.70
C ARG A 317 12.76 -23.33 -8.18
N ASP A 318 12.42 -23.39 -6.90
CA ASP A 318 11.61 -22.38 -6.21
C ASP A 318 11.81 -22.52 -4.69
N VAL A 319 11.17 -21.65 -3.92
CA VAL A 319 11.13 -21.68 -2.47
C VAL A 319 9.69 -21.66 -2.00
N LEU A 320 9.38 -22.53 -1.04
CA LEU A 320 8.14 -22.52 -0.29
C LEU A 320 8.36 -21.80 1.04
N THR A 321 7.45 -20.88 1.37
CA THR A 321 7.42 -20.20 2.66
C THR A 321 6.08 -20.41 3.34
N PRO A 322 5.84 -21.52 4.07
CA PRO A 322 4.55 -21.76 4.69
C PRO A 322 4.14 -20.60 5.61
N ASP A 323 2.84 -20.30 5.65
CA ASP A 323 2.28 -19.26 6.51
C ASP A 323 2.18 -19.75 7.97
N TYR A 324 1.84 -21.04 8.15
CA TYR A 324 1.73 -21.67 9.46
C TYR A 324 2.36 -23.06 9.48
N VAL A 325 2.68 -23.51 10.68
CA VAL A 325 2.98 -24.90 11.03
C VAL A 325 1.92 -25.37 12.02
N LEU A 326 1.28 -26.48 11.71
CA LEU A 326 0.38 -27.18 12.61
C LEU A 326 1.22 -28.21 13.37
N ARG A 327 1.32 -28.09 14.70
CA ARG A 327 2.09 -28.99 15.56
C ARG A 327 1.18 -29.82 16.44
N HIS A 328 1.38 -31.13 16.46
CA HIS A 328 0.70 -32.02 17.37
C HIS A 328 1.64 -32.42 18.55
N PRO A 329 1.13 -32.63 19.77
CA PRO A 329 1.94 -33.00 20.93
C PRO A 329 2.71 -34.31 20.81
N ASP A 330 2.30 -35.21 19.90
CA ASP A 330 3.02 -36.46 19.60
C ASP A 330 4.24 -36.26 18.67
N GLY A 331 4.57 -35.02 18.33
CA GLY A 331 5.71 -34.66 17.48
C GLY A 331 5.39 -34.57 15.99
N ARG A 332 4.15 -34.83 15.56
CA ARG A 332 3.75 -34.63 14.16
C ARG A 332 3.62 -33.15 13.81
N GLU A 333 4.02 -32.79 12.58
CA GLU A 333 3.89 -31.46 12.00
C GLU A 333 3.23 -31.51 10.62
N ALA A 334 2.46 -30.48 10.27
CA ALA A 334 2.02 -30.20 8.91
C ALA A 334 2.25 -28.71 8.57
N PHE A 335 2.71 -28.43 7.34
CA PHE A 335 2.88 -27.06 6.85
C PHE A 335 1.58 -26.56 6.24
N LEU A 336 1.25 -25.28 6.41
CA LEU A 336 0.12 -24.64 5.76
C LEU A 336 0.58 -23.45 4.92
N ASP A 337 0.39 -23.53 3.60
CA ASP A 337 0.60 -22.45 2.64
C ASP A 337 -0.76 -21.92 2.15
N ILE A 338 -1.05 -20.65 2.42
CA ILE A 338 -2.29 -19.99 2.03
C ILE A 338 -2.08 -19.20 0.75
N VAL A 339 -2.85 -19.54 -0.28
CA VAL A 339 -2.79 -18.96 -1.61
C VAL A 339 -4.05 -18.15 -1.87
N TRP A 340 -3.93 -16.82 -1.70
CA TRP A 340 -5.02 -15.87 -1.90
C TRP A 340 -5.33 -15.61 -3.38
N PHE A 341 -4.30 -15.31 -4.16
CA PHE A 341 -4.45 -14.94 -5.56
C PHE A 341 -3.74 -15.96 -6.44
N TRP A 342 -4.49 -16.53 -7.37
CA TRP A 342 -3.96 -17.53 -8.27
C TRP A 342 -4.71 -17.51 -9.60
N LYS A 343 -4.07 -18.11 -10.60
CA LYS A 343 -4.59 -18.31 -11.95
C LYS A 343 -4.38 -19.78 -12.33
N LYS A 344 -5.30 -20.40 -13.07
CA LYS A 344 -5.29 -21.86 -13.27
C LYS A 344 -3.95 -22.38 -13.78
N GLN A 345 -3.37 -21.75 -14.81
CA GLN A 345 -2.13 -22.22 -15.43
C GLN A 345 -0.87 -22.05 -14.56
N SER A 346 -0.70 -20.89 -13.90
CA SER A 346 0.47 -20.64 -13.03
C SER A 346 0.37 -21.48 -11.75
N PHE A 347 -0.83 -21.58 -11.19
CA PHE A 347 -1.08 -22.39 -10.01
C PHE A 347 -0.90 -23.88 -10.29
N ALA A 348 -1.39 -24.39 -11.42
CA ALA A 348 -1.15 -25.78 -11.81
C ALA A 348 0.35 -26.10 -11.89
N ARG A 349 1.15 -25.21 -12.48
CA ARG A 349 2.61 -25.38 -12.54
C ARG A 349 3.25 -25.39 -11.14
N ARG A 350 2.84 -24.49 -10.26
CA ARG A 350 3.32 -24.44 -8.87
C ARG A 350 2.90 -25.69 -8.10
N LEU A 351 1.66 -26.15 -8.25
CA LEU A 351 1.16 -27.36 -7.61
C LEU A 351 1.91 -28.61 -8.08
N GLU A 352 2.21 -28.73 -9.37
CA GLU A 352 3.05 -29.82 -9.89
C GLU A 352 4.49 -29.78 -9.34
N LEU A 353 5.05 -28.59 -9.12
CA LEU A 353 6.34 -28.46 -8.44
C LEU A 353 6.24 -28.89 -6.97
N LEU A 354 5.21 -28.44 -6.24
CA LEU A 354 4.98 -28.80 -4.84
C LEU A 354 4.73 -30.30 -4.66
N LYS A 355 4.04 -30.96 -5.60
CA LYS A 355 3.89 -32.43 -5.58
C LYS A 355 5.22 -33.18 -5.75
N LYS A 356 6.16 -32.60 -6.52
CA LYS A 356 7.43 -33.24 -6.85
C LYS A 356 8.54 -32.98 -5.82
N ALA A 357 8.56 -31.78 -5.26
CA ALA A 357 9.66 -31.26 -4.43
C ALA A 357 9.20 -30.64 -3.11
N GLY A 358 7.89 -30.49 -2.92
CA GLY A 358 7.34 -29.96 -1.67
C GLY A 358 7.40 -31.01 -0.57
N PRO A 359 7.34 -30.56 0.70
CA PRO A 359 7.35 -31.48 1.82
C PRO A 359 6.05 -32.30 1.83
N PRO A 360 6.10 -33.59 2.21
CA PRO A 360 4.94 -34.50 2.11
C PRO A 360 3.79 -34.10 3.04
N ASN A 361 4.09 -33.37 4.11
CA ASN A 361 3.15 -32.84 5.09
C ASN A 361 2.64 -31.42 4.76
N LEU A 362 2.70 -30.99 3.50
CA LEU A 362 2.19 -29.70 3.06
C LEU A 362 0.68 -29.71 2.84
N ILE A 363 0.00 -28.70 3.38
CA ILE A 363 -1.38 -28.31 3.11
C ILE A 363 -1.35 -27.01 2.31
N VAL A 364 -2.00 -27.00 1.15
CA VAL A 364 -2.13 -25.80 0.31
C VAL A 364 -3.58 -25.32 0.38
N ALA A 365 -3.83 -24.27 1.15
CA ALA A 365 -5.16 -23.65 1.26
C ALA A 365 -5.36 -22.60 0.17
N VAL A 366 -6.36 -22.75 -0.69
CA VAL A 366 -6.53 -21.95 -1.90
C VAL A 366 -7.85 -21.18 -1.86
N ALA A 367 -7.80 -19.85 -1.97
CA ALA A 367 -9.00 -19.02 -1.99
C ALA A 367 -9.75 -19.16 -3.32
N THR A 368 -11.04 -19.51 -3.29
CA THR A 368 -11.85 -19.67 -4.52
C THR A 368 -12.49 -18.36 -5.00
N ARG A 369 -12.74 -17.42 -4.09
CA ARG A 369 -13.37 -16.11 -4.40
C ARG A 369 -12.45 -15.14 -5.15
N MET A 370 -11.14 -15.28 -4.96
CA MET A 370 -10.12 -14.38 -5.51
C MET A 370 -9.41 -14.97 -6.73
N ASN A 371 -10.01 -15.98 -7.37
CA ASN A 371 -9.50 -16.53 -8.61
C ASN A 371 -9.69 -15.53 -9.77
N ALA A 372 -8.60 -15.20 -10.46
CA ALA A 372 -8.61 -14.39 -11.67
C ALA A 372 -9.49 -15.01 -12.78
N ASP A 373 -9.59 -16.34 -12.82
CA ASP A 373 -10.27 -17.10 -13.88
C ASP A 373 -11.70 -17.57 -13.49
N ARG A 374 -12.19 -17.25 -12.28
CA ARG A 374 -13.52 -17.70 -11.76
C ARG A 374 -13.81 -19.20 -11.93
N SER A 375 -12.77 -20.04 -11.85
CA SER A 375 -12.88 -21.51 -11.88
C SER A 375 -12.51 -22.12 -10.53
N ASP A 376 -13.10 -23.26 -10.17
CA ASP A 376 -12.64 -23.98 -8.99
C ASP A 376 -11.31 -24.70 -9.30
N PRO A 377 -10.37 -24.77 -8.33
CA PRO A 377 -9.14 -25.52 -8.53
C PRO A 377 -9.48 -26.99 -8.76
N GLU A 378 -8.79 -27.66 -9.70
CA GLU A 378 -8.92 -29.10 -9.87
C GLU A 378 -8.28 -29.79 -8.65
N VAL A 379 -9.12 -30.08 -7.65
CA VAL A 379 -8.71 -30.70 -6.38
C VAL A 379 -8.47 -32.18 -6.61
N GLY A 380 -7.23 -32.53 -6.95
CA GLY A 380 -6.80 -33.92 -7.17
C GLY A 380 -5.96 -34.54 -6.05
N SER A 381 -5.52 -33.77 -5.05
CA SER A 381 -4.66 -34.28 -3.95
C SER A 381 -5.24 -33.97 -2.58
N ALA A 382 -5.08 -34.92 -1.63
CA ALA A 382 -5.56 -34.83 -0.25
C ALA A 382 -5.02 -33.60 0.53
N SER A 383 -3.95 -32.99 0.02
CA SER A 383 -3.26 -31.82 0.57
C SER A 383 -3.82 -30.45 0.14
N VAL A 384 -4.75 -30.36 -0.82
CA VAL A 384 -5.27 -29.06 -1.30
C VAL A 384 -6.62 -28.75 -0.65
N TYR A 385 -6.70 -27.61 0.03
CA TYR A 385 -7.90 -27.13 0.73
C TYR A 385 -8.50 -25.88 0.06
N PRO A 386 -9.54 -26.00 -0.78
CA PRO A 386 -10.23 -24.83 -1.31
C PRO A 386 -11.10 -24.18 -0.22
N PHE A 387 -11.03 -22.85 -0.11
CA PHE A 387 -11.83 -22.09 0.86
C PHE A 387 -12.45 -20.83 0.24
N LYS A 388 -13.61 -20.41 0.79
CA LYS A 388 -14.38 -19.26 0.30
C LYS A 388 -14.53 -18.22 1.40
N GLY A 389 -13.56 -17.32 1.50
CA GLY A 389 -13.55 -16.20 2.46
C GLY A 389 -13.27 -16.59 3.92
N VAL A 390 -13.47 -17.84 4.32
CA VAL A 390 -13.16 -18.34 5.67
C VAL A 390 -12.41 -19.66 5.58
N ILE A 391 -11.33 -19.79 6.35
CA ILE A 391 -10.54 -21.00 6.53
C ILE A 391 -11.08 -21.72 7.78
N VAL A 392 -11.56 -22.95 7.63
CA VAL A 392 -12.23 -23.69 8.71
C VAL A 392 -11.23 -24.62 9.42
N PRO A 393 -10.94 -24.42 10.73
CA PRO A 393 -9.97 -25.24 11.47
C PRO A 393 -10.22 -26.74 11.40
N LYS A 394 -11.47 -27.18 11.58
CA LYS A 394 -11.83 -28.61 11.53
C LYS A 394 -11.40 -29.28 10.22
N LYS A 395 -11.54 -28.59 9.08
CA LYS A 395 -11.13 -29.12 7.77
C LYS A 395 -9.61 -29.23 7.66
N LEU A 396 -8.89 -28.21 8.15
CA LEU A 396 -7.43 -28.25 8.19
C LEU A 396 -6.91 -29.36 9.10
N ILE A 397 -7.53 -29.57 10.27
CA ILE A 397 -7.17 -30.66 11.20
C ILE A 397 -7.37 -32.02 10.52
N THR A 398 -8.51 -32.24 9.85
CA THR A 398 -8.74 -33.49 9.10
C THR A 398 -7.66 -33.75 8.06
N ILE A 399 -7.21 -32.72 7.34
CA ILE A 399 -6.12 -32.87 6.37
C ILE A 399 -4.78 -33.11 7.08
N ALA A 400 -4.51 -32.38 8.16
CA ALA A 400 -3.30 -32.52 8.97
C ALA A 400 -3.14 -33.95 9.50
N GLU A 401 -4.22 -34.56 10.01
CA GLU A 401 -4.18 -35.97 10.46
C GLU A 401 -3.78 -36.94 9.34
N ALA A 402 -4.13 -36.64 8.08
CA ALA A 402 -3.82 -37.49 6.94
C ALA A 402 -2.39 -37.29 6.39
N VAL A 403 -1.82 -36.09 6.51
CA VAL A 403 -0.55 -35.73 5.84
C VAL A 403 0.62 -35.49 6.79
N ALA A 404 0.36 -35.25 8.08
CA ALA A 404 1.40 -34.85 9.01
C ALA A 404 2.47 -35.93 9.21
N THR A 405 3.70 -35.49 9.32
CA THR A 405 4.89 -36.33 9.54
C THR A 405 5.56 -35.94 10.84
N LEU A 406 6.32 -36.85 11.46
CA LEU A 406 7.17 -36.50 12.60
C LEU A 406 8.11 -35.36 12.23
N ALA A 407 8.24 -34.37 13.10
CA ALA A 407 9.22 -33.29 12.94
C ALA A 407 10.62 -33.92 12.85
N PRO A 408 11.48 -33.49 11.90
CA PRO A 408 12.87 -33.91 11.92
C PRO A 408 13.49 -33.47 13.26
N GLU A 409 14.21 -34.37 13.92
CA GLU A 409 14.96 -34.04 15.14
C GLU A 409 15.84 -32.81 14.86
N ALA A 410 15.81 -31.83 15.77
CA ALA A 410 16.61 -30.62 15.65
C ALA A 410 18.10 -30.98 15.76
N GLY A 411 18.72 -31.24 14.61
CA GLY A 411 20.16 -31.46 14.45
C GLY A 411 20.97 -30.17 14.43
#